data_AF-A0A9Q0LF12-F1
#
_entry.id   AF-A0A9Q0LF12-F1
#
_cell.length_a   1.000
_cell.length_b   1.000
_cell.length_c   1.000
_cell.angle_alpha   90.00
_cell.angle_beta   90.00
_cell.angle_gamma   90.00
#
_symmetry.space_group_name_H-M   'P 1'
#
loop_
_entity.id
_entity.type
_entity.pdbx_description
1 polymer ?
#
loop_
_entity_poly.entity_id
_entity_poly.type
_entity_poly.pdbx_seq_one_letter_code
_entity_poly.pdbx_strand_id
1 'polypeptide(L)'
;MDNNNNNQIQNANQNENQNEMKNLEKKVTKNLIKDYSNLLNGNSFKDFSIFVENESNPFEIKVHKSILSSRSPFFNESLRQESLSISLNQFNKKEMESILSYIYYGNISFENQENLIQLLEISIYFKLNLLKEIIQKKISNSINYSNFFQFLFQNRNLNSNEIEIKCFELINQNFSQIQNNENLFNLTKEEIIKFIQFKQEKKEIFQFDFFQFLNNWIEKRNERLKGKKEKEKEKEKGIEKKRLFHSFFSLFDKDSISKQDFDKLKQFDFFPKSFLVDIQNKVIQDNQKEIENKEKEIEEKWKKEVEDKNKEIEDKWKKEVENKEKEIEEKNKEIEEKWKKEVEDKNKEIEDKNKEMKK
;
A
#
# COMPACT_ATOMS: atom_id res chain seq x y z
N MET A 1 18.41 -44.93 20.12
CA MET A 1 18.29 -43.88 19.09
C MET A 1 16.98 -44.05 18.29
N ASP A 2 16.00 -44.80 18.84
CA ASP A 2 14.93 -45.42 18.04
C ASP A 2 13.59 -44.67 18.12
N ASN A 3 13.43 -43.76 19.09
CA ASN A 3 12.21 -42.96 19.25
C ASN A 3 12.07 -41.82 18.22
N ASN A 4 13.17 -41.36 17.60
CA ASN A 4 13.11 -40.33 16.55
C ASN A 4 12.68 -40.90 15.18
N ASN A 5 13.04 -42.15 14.87
CA ASN A 5 12.67 -42.78 13.59
C ASN A 5 11.18 -43.16 13.54
N ASN A 6 10.59 -43.63 14.64
CA ASN A 6 9.16 -43.98 14.68
C ASN A 6 8.24 -42.76 14.51
N ASN A 7 8.61 -41.61 15.09
CA ASN A 7 7.85 -40.37 14.91
C ASN A 7 7.96 -39.82 13.47
N GLN A 8 9.10 -39.97 12.81
CA GLN A 8 9.27 -39.56 11.41
C GLN A 8 8.45 -40.44 10.45
N ILE A 9 8.41 -41.77 10.67
CA ILE A 9 7.64 -42.71 9.85
C ILE A 9 6.13 -42.51 10.04
N GLN A 10 5.66 -42.29 11.28
CA GLN A 10 4.24 -42.00 11.55
C GLN A 10 3.78 -40.69 10.89
N ASN A 11 4.60 -39.64 10.93
CA ASN A 11 4.30 -38.37 10.27
C ASN A 11 4.30 -38.48 8.74
N ALA A 12 5.20 -39.30 8.15
CA ALA A 12 5.21 -39.56 6.71
C ALA A 12 3.94 -40.29 6.24
N ASN A 13 3.54 -41.35 6.95
CA ASN A 13 2.32 -42.11 6.62
C ASN A 13 1.04 -41.29 6.79
N GLN A 14 0.98 -40.39 7.78
CA GLN A 14 -0.14 -39.47 7.93
C GLN A 14 -0.23 -38.44 6.78
N ASN A 15 0.92 -37.93 6.32
CA ASN A 15 0.96 -37.00 5.18
C ASN A 15 0.58 -37.69 3.85
N GLU A 16 0.99 -38.94 3.64
CA GLU A 16 0.60 -39.73 2.46
C GLU A 16 -0.91 -40.01 2.44
N ASN A 17 -1.48 -40.48 3.55
CA ASN A 17 -2.93 -40.71 3.65
C ASN A 17 -3.75 -39.41 3.44
N GLN A 18 -3.28 -38.28 3.97
CA GLN A 18 -3.92 -36.99 3.72
C GLN A 18 -3.85 -36.56 2.25
N ASN A 19 -2.77 -36.88 1.55
CA ASN A 19 -2.61 -36.59 0.13
C ASN A 19 -3.50 -37.49 -0.73
N GLU A 20 -3.63 -38.77 -0.39
CA GLU A 20 -4.54 -39.70 -1.07
C GLU A 20 -6.01 -39.27 -0.93
N MET A 21 -6.44 -38.91 0.29
CA MET A 21 -7.79 -38.41 0.53
C MET A 21 -8.08 -37.14 -0.27
N LYS A 22 -7.17 -36.16 -0.29
CA LYS A 22 -7.29 -34.95 -1.13
C LYS A 22 -7.39 -35.29 -2.62
N ASN A 23 -6.72 -36.35 -3.09
CA ASN A 23 -6.80 -36.78 -4.48
C ASN A 23 -8.15 -37.42 -4.81
N LEU A 24 -8.70 -38.22 -3.89
CA LEU A 24 -10.04 -38.79 -4.03
C LEU A 24 -11.12 -37.69 -4.06
N GLU A 25 -11.05 -36.71 -3.15
CA GLU A 25 -11.97 -35.57 -3.12
C GLU A 25 -11.94 -34.75 -4.42
N LYS A 26 -10.75 -34.53 -4.98
CA LYS A 26 -10.59 -33.89 -6.31
C LYS A 26 -11.24 -34.72 -7.41
N LYS A 27 -11.12 -36.06 -7.36
CA LYS A 27 -11.74 -36.95 -8.35
C LYS A 27 -13.27 -36.93 -8.25
N VAL A 28 -13.82 -36.95 -7.05
CA VAL A 28 -15.27 -36.83 -6.81
C VAL A 28 -15.79 -35.50 -7.38
N THR A 29 -15.14 -34.39 -7.05
CA THR A 29 -15.52 -33.07 -7.58
C THR A 29 -15.46 -33.01 -9.11
N LYS A 30 -14.42 -33.60 -9.73
CA LYS A 30 -14.30 -33.67 -11.20
C LYS A 30 -15.43 -34.49 -11.84
N ASN A 31 -15.80 -35.61 -11.24
CA ASN A 31 -16.93 -36.41 -11.72
C ASN A 31 -18.24 -35.63 -11.62
N LEU A 32 -18.47 -34.94 -10.49
CA LEU A 32 -19.66 -34.11 -10.31
C LEU A 32 -19.78 -33.01 -11.37
N ILE A 33 -18.68 -32.29 -11.66
CA ILE A 33 -18.60 -31.28 -12.73
C ILE A 33 -18.99 -31.91 -14.08
N LYS A 34 -18.48 -33.11 -14.38
CA LYS A 34 -18.80 -33.83 -15.61
C LYS A 34 -20.28 -34.22 -15.68
N ASP A 35 -20.85 -34.70 -14.58
CA ASP A 35 -22.25 -35.11 -14.51
C ASP A 35 -23.18 -33.91 -14.74
N TYR A 36 -22.92 -32.76 -14.10
CA TYR A 36 -23.68 -31.53 -14.36
C TYR A 36 -23.48 -30.99 -15.78
N SER A 37 -22.29 -31.13 -16.37
CA SER A 37 -22.06 -30.79 -17.77
C SER A 37 -22.90 -31.67 -18.71
N ASN A 38 -23.00 -32.98 -18.42
CA ASN A 38 -23.86 -33.89 -19.17
C ASN A 38 -25.35 -33.52 -19.02
N LEU A 39 -25.79 -33.08 -17.84
CA LEU A 39 -27.16 -32.60 -17.65
C LEU A 39 -27.47 -31.35 -18.48
N LEU A 40 -26.55 -30.38 -18.55
CA LEU A 40 -26.75 -29.18 -19.37
C LEU A 40 -26.85 -29.52 -20.86
N ASN A 41 -25.96 -30.38 -21.34
CA ASN A 41 -25.85 -30.73 -22.77
C ASN A 41 -26.83 -31.82 -23.23
N GLY A 42 -27.33 -32.64 -22.30
CA GLY A 42 -28.33 -33.68 -22.58
C GLY A 42 -29.75 -33.13 -22.66
N ASN A 43 -30.73 -34.03 -22.86
CA ASN A 43 -32.15 -33.67 -22.96
C ASN A 43 -33.00 -34.18 -21.79
N SER A 44 -32.40 -34.87 -20.83
CA SER A 44 -33.11 -35.50 -19.72
C SER A 44 -33.55 -34.47 -18.68
N PHE A 45 -34.76 -34.62 -18.14
CA PHE A 45 -35.27 -33.92 -16.95
C PHE A 45 -35.30 -32.38 -16.98
N LYS A 46 -35.16 -31.77 -18.16
CA LYS A 46 -35.30 -30.33 -18.37
C LYS A 46 -36.78 -29.93 -18.24
N ASP A 47 -37.09 -29.08 -17.28
CA ASP A 47 -38.44 -28.69 -16.85
C ASP A 47 -38.73 -27.20 -17.04
N PHE A 48 -37.80 -26.46 -17.64
CA PHE A 48 -37.91 -25.01 -17.83
C PHE A 48 -37.24 -24.55 -19.13
N SER A 49 -37.75 -23.47 -19.75
CA SER A 49 -37.21 -22.90 -20.99
C SER A 49 -36.81 -21.43 -20.83
N ILE A 50 -35.60 -21.09 -21.24
CA ILE A 50 -35.15 -19.70 -21.39
C ILE A 50 -35.23 -19.34 -22.86
N PHE A 51 -35.98 -18.30 -23.21
CA PHE A 51 -36.00 -17.72 -24.54
C PHE A 51 -35.03 -16.54 -24.59
N VAL A 52 -34.05 -16.61 -25.48
CA VAL A 52 -33.07 -15.55 -25.70
C VAL A 52 -33.49 -14.80 -26.97
N GLU A 53 -33.99 -13.58 -26.82
CA GLU A 53 -34.48 -12.77 -27.93
C GLU A 53 -33.39 -11.78 -28.36
N ASN A 54 -32.64 -12.11 -29.40
CA ASN A 54 -31.83 -11.14 -30.12
C ASN A 54 -31.87 -11.53 -31.61
N GLU A 55 -32.19 -10.57 -32.48
CA GLU A 55 -32.31 -10.74 -33.95
C GLU A 55 -33.42 -11.69 -34.44
N SER A 56 -34.64 -11.18 -34.62
CA SER A 56 -35.76 -11.75 -35.42
C SER A 56 -36.21 -13.21 -35.19
N ASN A 57 -35.47 -14.03 -34.42
CA ASN A 57 -35.73 -15.44 -34.17
C ASN A 57 -35.28 -15.81 -32.74
N PRO A 58 -36.22 -16.02 -31.80
CA PRO A 58 -35.88 -16.36 -30.42
C PRO A 58 -35.21 -17.73 -30.33
N PHE A 59 -34.13 -17.83 -29.55
CA PHE A 59 -33.46 -19.10 -29.27
C PHE A 59 -33.97 -19.69 -27.95
N GLU A 60 -34.56 -20.89 -28.00
CA GLU A 60 -35.01 -21.62 -26.80
C GLU A 60 -33.86 -22.46 -26.22
N ILE A 61 -33.61 -22.29 -24.92
CA ILE A 61 -32.69 -23.11 -24.15
C ILE A 61 -33.45 -23.84 -23.05
N LYS A 62 -33.58 -25.16 -23.18
CA LYS A 62 -34.17 -26.02 -22.14
C LYS A 62 -33.17 -26.30 -21.02
N VAL A 63 -33.61 -26.14 -19.78
CA VAL A 63 -32.79 -26.14 -18.56
C VAL A 63 -33.55 -26.73 -17.37
N HIS A 64 -32.86 -26.93 -16.25
CA HIS A 64 -33.40 -27.43 -14.99
C HIS A 64 -33.64 -26.28 -14.01
N LYS A 65 -34.91 -26.10 -13.61
CA LYS A 65 -35.35 -25.05 -12.68
C LYS A 65 -34.59 -25.11 -11.36
N SER A 66 -34.44 -26.32 -10.80
CA SER A 66 -33.78 -26.57 -9.52
C SER A 66 -32.31 -26.13 -9.51
N ILE A 67 -31.56 -26.40 -10.58
CA ILE A 67 -30.16 -25.98 -10.71
C ILE A 67 -30.07 -24.46 -10.81
N LEU A 68 -30.88 -23.83 -11.67
CA LEU A 68 -30.85 -22.37 -11.80
C LEU A 68 -31.19 -21.65 -10.50
N SER A 69 -32.31 -22.02 -9.85
CA SER A 69 -32.75 -21.41 -8.61
C SER A 69 -31.77 -21.62 -7.46
N SER A 70 -31.08 -22.75 -7.39
CA SER A 70 -30.09 -23.00 -6.34
C SER A 70 -28.79 -22.21 -6.51
N ARG A 71 -28.45 -21.83 -7.74
CA ARG A 71 -27.14 -21.24 -8.08
C ARG A 71 -27.20 -19.75 -8.40
N SER A 72 -28.39 -19.21 -8.65
CA SER A 72 -28.61 -17.81 -8.98
C SER A 72 -29.82 -17.26 -8.22
N PRO A 73 -29.62 -16.27 -7.33
CA PRO A 73 -30.73 -15.59 -6.68
C PRO A 73 -31.70 -14.93 -7.66
N PHE A 74 -31.21 -14.44 -8.81
CA PHE A 74 -32.08 -13.93 -9.88
C PHE A 74 -33.07 -15.00 -10.34
N PHE A 75 -32.59 -16.19 -10.70
CA PHE A 75 -33.47 -17.27 -11.10
C PHE A 75 -34.33 -17.77 -9.93
N ASN A 76 -33.82 -17.81 -8.70
CA ASN A 76 -34.64 -18.16 -7.54
C ASN A 76 -35.83 -17.22 -7.32
N GLU A 77 -35.67 -15.93 -7.62
CA GLU A 77 -36.75 -14.93 -7.51
C GLU A 77 -37.68 -15.00 -8.71
N SER A 78 -37.13 -14.96 -9.93
CA SER A 78 -37.88 -14.94 -11.19
C SER A 78 -38.68 -16.22 -11.44
N LEU A 79 -38.23 -17.35 -10.89
CA LEU A 79 -38.84 -18.67 -11.11
C LEU A 79 -39.82 -19.09 -10.01
N ARG A 80 -40.10 -18.23 -9.02
CA ARG A 80 -41.12 -18.49 -7.98
C ARG A 80 -42.54 -18.52 -8.52
N GLN A 81 -42.77 -17.89 -9.66
CA GLN A 81 -44.05 -17.94 -10.36
C GLN A 81 -44.21 -19.32 -11.04
N GLU A 82 -45.45 -19.75 -11.29
CA GLU A 82 -45.77 -21.01 -11.97
C GLU A 82 -45.44 -21.00 -13.48
N SER A 83 -44.63 -20.04 -13.94
CA SER A 83 -44.18 -19.99 -15.33
C SER A 83 -43.22 -21.15 -15.64
N LEU A 84 -43.39 -21.71 -16.83
CA LEU A 84 -42.51 -22.73 -17.41
C LEU A 84 -41.40 -22.12 -18.27
N SER A 85 -41.39 -20.79 -18.42
CA SER A 85 -40.38 -20.09 -19.21
C SER A 85 -40.11 -18.65 -18.78
N ILE A 86 -38.99 -18.11 -19.26
CA ILE A 86 -38.62 -16.69 -19.14
C ILE A 86 -38.01 -16.21 -20.47
N SER A 87 -38.34 -14.97 -20.88
CA SER A 87 -37.68 -14.30 -22.01
C SER A 87 -36.61 -13.32 -21.49
N LEU A 88 -35.42 -13.39 -22.09
CA LEU A 88 -34.28 -12.52 -21.80
C LEU A 88 -33.78 -11.92 -23.12
N ASN A 89 -33.94 -10.61 -23.26
CA ASN A 89 -33.79 -9.93 -24.57
C ASN A 89 -32.48 -9.14 -24.68
N GLN A 90 -31.74 -9.04 -23.58
CA GLN A 90 -30.51 -8.27 -23.47
C GLN A 90 -29.24 -9.10 -23.66
N PHE A 91 -29.37 -10.40 -23.91
CA PHE A 91 -28.24 -11.32 -24.05
C PHE A 91 -28.31 -12.04 -25.39
N ASN A 92 -27.15 -12.45 -25.92
CA ASN A 92 -27.11 -13.37 -27.05
C ASN A 92 -26.95 -14.84 -26.58
N LYS A 93 -27.08 -15.76 -27.53
CA LYS A 93 -26.96 -17.21 -27.29
C LYS A 93 -25.64 -17.58 -26.62
N LYS A 94 -24.51 -17.08 -27.12
CA LYS A 94 -23.16 -17.42 -26.64
C LYS A 94 -22.93 -16.98 -25.19
N GLU A 95 -23.42 -15.79 -24.84
CA GLU A 95 -23.41 -15.27 -23.47
C GLU A 95 -24.22 -16.16 -22.53
N MET A 96 -25.44 -16.52 -22.93
CA MET A 96 -26.31 -17.37 -22.13
C MET A 96 -25.74 -18.78 -21.94
N GLU A 97 -25.17 -19.39 -22.98
CA GLU A 97 -24.49 -20.68 -22.88
C GLU A 97 -23.28 -20.63 -21.92
N SER A 98 -22.52 -19.52 -21.96
CA SER A 98 -21.38 -19.31 -21.06
C SER A 98 -21.82 -19.20 -19.59
N ILE A 99 -22.90 -18.47 -19.32
CA ILE A 99 -23.44 -18.34 -17.97
C ILE A 99 -24.05 -19.63 -17.46
N LEU A 100 -24.76 -20.36 -18.31
CA LEU A 100 -25.32 -21.67 -17.95
C LEU A 100 -24.21 -22.68 -17.63
N SER A 101 -23.12 -22.67 -18.40
CA SER A 101 -21.92 -23.49 -18.10
C SER A 101 -21.38 -23.19 -16.70
N TYR A 102 -21.30 -21.92 -16.33
CA TYR A 102 -20.86 -21.51 -15.00
C TYR A 102 -21.86 -21.94 -13.91
N ILE A 103 -23.16 -21.75 -14.15
CA ILE A 103 -24.20 -22.12 -13.18
C ILE A 103 -24.17 -23.62 -12.89
N TYR A 104 -24.09 -24.46 -13.93
CA TYR A 104 -24.15 -25.91 -13.80
C TYR A 104 -22.87 -26.50 -13.22
N TYR A 105 -21.71 -26.09 -13.71
CA TYR A 105 -20.45 -26.78 -13.38
C TYR A 105 -19.27 -25.84 -13.14
N GLY A 106 -19.54 -24.56 -12.90
CA GLY A 106 -18.55 -23.58 -12.42
C GLY A 106 -17.49 -23.17 -13.43
N ASN A 107 -17.61 -23.57 -14.69
CA ASN A 107 -16.65 -23.25 -15.73
C ASN A 107 -17.12 -22.06 -16.57
N ILE A 108 -16.19 -21.16 -16.87
CA ILE A 108 -16.40 -20.09 -17.83
C ILE A 108 -15.18 -19.97 -18.73
N SER A 109 -15.39 -20.04 -20.05
CA SER A 109 -14.31 -19.80 -21.00
C SER A 109 -14.12 -18.29 -21.14
N PHE A 110 -13.05 -17.78 -20.53
CA PHE A 110 -12.64 -16.38 -20.68
C PHE A 110 -11.94 -16.10 -22.02
N GLU A 111 -11.33 -17.11 -22.62
CA GLU A 111 -10.60 -16.99 -23.89
C GLU A 111 -11.52 -16.59 -25.04
N ASN A 112 -12.80 -16.94 -24.92
CA ASN A 112 -13.84 -16.63 -25.90
C ASN A 112 -14.61 -15.33 -25.59
N GLN A 113 -14.23 -14.61 -24.53
CA GLN A 113 -14.91 -13.38 -24.09
C GLN A 113 -14.16 -12.17 -24.65
N GLU A 114 -14.79 -11.49 -25.60
CA GLU A 114 -14.24 -10.29 -26.22
C GLU A 114 -14.27 -9.09 -25.25
N ASN A 115 -15.18 -9.11 -24.26
CA ASN A 115 -15.39 -8.00 -23.34
C ASN A 115 -15.67 -8.47 -21.90
N LEU A 116 -14.66 -8.37 -21.02
CA LEU A 116 -14.78 -8.71 -19.60
C LEU A 116 -15.77 -7.82 -18.84
N ILE A 117 -15.98 -6.57 -19.28
CA ILE A 117 -16.93 -5.65 -18.64
C ILE A 117 -18.35 -6.12 -18.87
N GLN A 118 -18.68 -6.50 -20.10
CA GLN A 118 -19.98 -7.07 -20.41
C GLN A 118 -20.22 -8.35 -19.61
N LEU A 119 -19.21 -9.21 -19.49
CA LEU A 119 -19.34 -10.41 -18.67
C LEU A 119 -19.55 -10.10 -17.18
N LEU A 120 -18.91 -9.04 -16.67
CA LEU A 120 -19.14 -8.55 -15.31
C LEU A 120 -20.59 -8.07 -15.12
N GLU A 121 -21.14 -7.30 -16.06
CA GLU A 121 -22.54 -6.86 -16.06
C GLU A 121 -23.50 -8.05 -16.01
N ILE A 122 -23.25 -9.07 -16.84
CA ILE A 122 -24.03 -10.31 -16.86
C ILE A 122 -23.96 -11.03 -15.50
N SER A 123 -22.77 -11.14 -14.90
CA SER A 123 -22.60 -11.77 -13.59
C SER A 123 -23.36 -11.02 -12.48
N ILE A 124 -23.42 -9.69 -12.54
CA ILE A 124 -24.18 -8.84 -11.61
C ILE A 124 -25.68 -9.05 -11.83
N TYR A 125 -26.14 -9.06 -13.08
CA TYR A 125 -27.54 -9.27 -13.44
C TYR A 125 -28.08 -10.59 -12.89
N PHE A 126 -27.34 -11.69 -13.10
CA PHE A 126 -27.72 -13.01 -12.57
C PHE A 126 -27.35 -13.22 -11.09
N LYS A 127 -26.86 -12.19 -10.40
CA LYS A 127 -26.46 -12.22 -8.99
C LYS A 127 -25.45 -13.34 -8.67
N LEU A 128 -24.48 -13.56 -9.57
CA LEU A 128 -23.44 -14.60 -9.47
C LEU A 128 -22.18 -14.06 -8.78
N ASN A 129 -22.23 -13.90 -7.45
CA ASN A 129 -21.20 -13.19 -6.68
C ASN A 129 -19.77 -13.71 -6.87
N LEU A 130 -19.55 -15.03 -6.83
CA LEU A 130 -18.20 -15.58 -6.99
C LEU A 130 -17.67 -15.35 -8.43
N LEU A 131 -18.53 -15.44 -9.45
CA LEU A 131 -18.14 -15.12 -10.81
C LEU A 131 -17.79 -13.64 -10.95
N LYS A 132 -18.61 -12.76 -10.35
CA LYS A 132 -18.37 -11.32 -10.29
C LYS A 132 -16.98 -11.03 -9.71
N GLU A 133 -16.64 -11.61 -8.56
CA GLU A 133 -15.31 -11.44 -7.93
C GLU A 133 -14.17 -11.93 -8.82
N ILE A 134 -14.30 -13.12 -9.43
CA ILE A 134 -13.29 -13.65 -10.35
C ILE A 134 -13.06 -12.71 -11.53
N ILE A 135 -14.14 -12.19 -12.13
CA ILE A 135 -14.04 -11.25 -13.25
C ILE A 135 -13.43 -9.92 -12.81
N GLN A 136 -13.85 -9.37 -11.66
CA GLN A 136 -13.31 -8.12 -11.12
C GLN A 136 -11.80 -8.20 -10.90
N LYS A 137 -11.33 -9.31 -10.31
CA LYS A 137 -9.90 -9.56 -10.13
C LYS A 137 -9.16 -9.69 -11.45
N LYS A 138 -9.75 -10.35 -12.44
CA LYS A 138 -9.16 -10.50 -13.77
C LYS A 138 -9.06 -9.17 -14.51
N ILE A 139 -10.11 -8.33 -14.43
CA ILE A 139 -10.09 -6.97 -14.96
C ILE A 139 -9.01 -6.16 -14.25
N SER A 140 -9.02 -6.12 -12.91
CA SER A 140 -8.05 -5.39 -12.08
C SER A 140 -6.60 -5.72 -12.47
N ASN A 141 -6.28 -7.00 -12.65
CA ASN A 141 -4.95 -7.45 -13.08
C ASN A 141 -4.57 -7.04 -14.51
N SER A 142 -5.53 -6.70 -15.36
CA SER A 142 -5.29 -6.23 -16.74
C SER A 142 -5.15 -4.71 -16.87
N ILE A 143 -5.48 -3.96 -15.81
CA ILE A 143 -5.40 -2.50 -15.81
C ILE A 143 -3.94 -2.07 -15.80
N ASN A 144 -3.59 -1.16 -16.71
CA ASN A 144 -2.26 -0.61 -16.90
C ASN A 144 -2.33 0.86 -17.35
N TYR A 145 -1.17 1.47 -17.61
CA TYR A 145 -1.06 2.90 -17.94
C TYR A 145 -1.90 3.34 -19.15
N SER A 146 -2.12 2.46 -20.14
CA SER A 146 -2.84 2.85 -21.37
C SER A 146 -4.36 2.82 -21.22
N ASN A 147 -4.90 2.09 -20.24
CA ASN A 147 -6.34 1.78 -20.17
C ASN A 147 -7.02 2.13 -18.84
N PHE A 148 -6.30 2.60 -17.82
CA PHE A 148 -6.91 2.85 -16.50
C PHE A 148 -8.04 3.90 -16.51
N PHE A 149 -7.98 4.94 -17.35
CA PHE A 149 -9.09 5.90 -17.47
C PHE A 149 -10.34 5.27 -18.07
N GLN A 150 -10.17 4.43 -19.11
CA GLN A 150 -11.28 3.71 -19.73
C GLN A 150 -11.97 2.82 -18.69
N PHE A 151 -11.20 2.02 -17.95
CA PHE A 151 -11.74 1.15 -16.91
C PHE A 151 -12.36 1.92 -15.76
N LEU A 152 -11.77 3.04 -15.33
CA LEU A 152 -12.33 3.89 -14.29
C LEU A 152 -13.73 4.41 -14.68
N PHE A 153 -13.89 4.88 -15.92
CA PHE A 153 -15.19 5.37 -16.40
C PHE A 153 -16.21 4.26 -16.59
N GLN A 154 -15.81 3.10 -17.10
CA GLN A 154 -16.68 1.93 -17.21
C GLN A 154 -17.13 1.44 -15.82
N ASN A 155 -16.27 1.58 -14.80
CA ASN A 155 -16.58 1.16 -13.43
C ASN A 155 -17.72 1.95 -12.77
N ARG A 156 -18.11 3.11 -13.30
CA ARG A 156 -19.24 3.91 -12.79
C ARG A 156 -20.55 3.12 -12.74
N ASN A 157 -20.76 2.22 -13.69
CA ASN A 157 -21.96 1.36 -13.75
C ASN A 157 -21.79 0.07 -12.95
N LEU A 158 -20.54 -0.36 -12.72
CA LEU A 158 -20.21 -1.67 -12.14
C LEU A 158 -20.04 -1.59 -10.62
N ASN A 159 -19.66 -0.41 -10.10
CA ASN A 159 -19.39 -0.15 -8.69
C ASN A 159 -18.42 -1.18 -8.07
N SER A 160 -17.33 -1.50 -8.78
CA SER A 160 -16.26 -2.38 -8.27
C SER A 160 -15.19 -1.58 -7.53
N ASN A 161 -15.05 -1.81 -6.23
CA ASN A 161 -13.99 -1.19 -5.44
C ASN A 161 -12.59 -1.66 -5.90
N GLU A 162 -12.44 -2.91 -6.31
CA GLU A 162 -11.14 -3.46 -6.73
C GLU A 162 -10.60 -2.79 -7.99
N ILE A 163 -11.48 -2.54 -8.97
CA ILE A 163 -11.14 -1.80 -10.20
C ILE A 163 -10.84 -0.34 -9.87
N GLU A 164 -11.67 0.30 -9.03
CA GLU A 164 -11.51 1.70 -8.63
C GLU A 164 -10.17 1.94 -7.92
N ILE A 165 -9.83 1.10 -6.93
CA ILE A 165 -8.57 1.15 -6.20
C ILE A 165 -7.39 1.01 -7.16
N LYS A 166 -7.45 0.05 -8.09
CA LYS A 166 -6.36 -0.17 -9.04
C LYS A 166 -6.16 1.01 -9.99
N CYS A 167 -7.24 1.60 -10.47
CA CYS A 167 -7.19 2.82 -11.27
C CYS A 167 -6.61 4.00 -10.48
N PHE A 168 -7.02 4.19 -9.22
CA PHE A 168 -6.49 5.25 -8.36
C PHE A 168 -5.01 5.06 -8.02
N GLU A 169 -4.53 3.82 -7.82
CA GLU A 169 -3.11 3.53 -7.68
C GLU A 169 -2.31 4.02 -8.89
N LEU A 170 -2.77 3.69 -10.10
CA LEU A 170 -2.11 4.10 -11.34
C LEU A 170 -2.19 5.61 -11.58
N ILE A 171 -3.33 6.24 -11.27
CA ILE A 171 -3.46 7.70 -11.32
C ILE A 171 -2.48 8.35 -10.33
N ASN A 172 -2.37 7.83 -9.11
CA ASN A 172 -1.47 8.36 -8.10
C ASN A 172 0.00 8.23 -8.52
N GLN A 173 0.41 7.05 -8.97
CA GLN A 173 1.78 6.76 -9.39
C GLN A 173 2.25 7.63 -10.56
N ASN A 174 1.34 8.00 -11.46
CA ASN A 174 1.65 8.77 -12.66
C ASN A 174 1.15 10.22 -12.60
N PHE A 175 0.73 10.69 -11.42
CA PHE A 175 -0.01 11.95 -11.27
C PHE A 175 0.71 13.15 -11.89
N SER A 176 2.02 13.27 -11.65
CA SER A 176 2.84 14.37 -12.17
C SER A 176 2.83 14.48 -13.70
N GLN A 177 2.68 13.35 -14.40
CA GLN A 177 2.62 13.28 -15.87
C GLN A 177 1.22 13.53 -16.41
N ILE A 178 0.17 13.17 -15.64
CA ILE A 178 -1.23 13.19 -16.10
C ILE A 178 -2.08 14.28 -15.46
N GLN A 179 -1.52 15.12 -14.57
CA GLN A 179 -2.25 16.17 -13.85
C GLN A 179 -3.03 17.16 -14.74
N ASN A 180 -2.59 17.32 -16.00
CA ASN A 180 -3.26 18.16 -17.01
C ASN A 180 -4.05 17.35 -18.05
N ASN A 181 -4.19 16.04 -17.87
CA ASN A 181 -4.91 15.17 -18.80
C ASN A 181 -6.42 15.44 -18.75
N GLU A 182 -7.06 15.53 -19.91
CA GLU A 182 -8.48 15.81 -20.02
C GLU A 182 -9.38 14.80 -19.30
N ASN A 183 -9.00 13.52 -19.29
CA ASN A 183 -9.75 12.47 -18.61
C ASN A 183 -9.80 12.69 -17.10
N LEU A 184 -8.72 13.23 -16.51
CA LEU A 184 -8.70 13.59 -15.09
C LEU A 184 -9.70 14.72 -14.77
N PHE A 185 -9.89 15.65 -15.72
CA PHE A 185 -10.92 16.69 -15.63
C PHE A 185 -12.35 16.20 -15.92
N ASN A 186 -12.50 14.95 -16.36
CA ASN A 186 -13.80 14.31 -16.58
C ASN A 186 -14.27 13.46 -15.38
N LEU A 187 -13.47 13.42 -14.31
CA LEU A 187 -13.90 12.82 -13.05
C LEU A 187 -15.10 13.57 -12.46
N THR A 188 -15.99 12.84 -11.80
CA THR A 188 -17.10 13.41 -11.04
C THR A 188 -16.61 13.95 -9.70
N LYS A 189 -17.49 14.69 -8.99
CA LYS A 189 -17.16 15.18 -7.64
C LYS A 189 -16.91 14.00 -6.70
N GLU A 190 -17.75 12.97 -6.82
CA GLU A 190 -17.72 11.75 -6.01
C GLU A 190 -16.43 10.98 -6.26
N GLU A 191 -15.97 10.85 -7.51
CA GLU A 191 -14.71 10.21 -7.84
C GLU A 191 -13.49 10.96 -7.29
N ILE A 192 -13.52 12.30 -7.31
CA ILE A 192 -12.46 13.11 -6.67
C ILE A 192 -12.45 12.90 -5.16
N ILE A 193 -13.61 12.89 -4.50
CA ILE A 193 -13.71 12.62 -3.06
C ILE A 193 -13.10 11.26 -2.75
N LYS A 194 -13.49 10.23 -3.49
CA LYS A 194 -12.95 8.88 -3.31
C LYS A 194 -11.44 8.82 -3.58
N PHE A 195 -10.94 9.56 -4.57
CA PHE A 195 -9.50 9.60 -4.86
C PHE A 195 -8.71 10.28 -3.73
N ILE A 196 -9.25 11.36 -3.14
CA ILE A 196 -8.67 12.02 -1.96
C ILE A 196 -8.67 11.06 -0.75
N GLN A 197 -9.78 10.38 -0.50
CA GLN A 197 -9.89 9.38 0.57
C GLN A 197 -8.90 8.22 0.39
N PHE A 198 -8.81 7.68 -0.83
CA PHE A 198 -7.83 6.65 -1.19
C PHE A 198 -6.39 7.10 -0.85
N LYS A 199 -5.99 8.31 -1.24
CA LYS A 199 -4.67 8.85 -0.90
C LYS A 199 -4.45 8.94 0.61
N GLN A 200 -5.46 9.35 1.38
CA GLN A 200 -5.37 9.46 2.84
C GLN A 200 -5.23 8.11 3.54
N GLU A 201 -6.01 7.12 3.11
CA GLU A 201 -5.91 5.74 3.62
C GLU A 201 -4.50 5.17 3.38
N LYS A 202 -3.88 5.53 2.25
CA LYS A 202 -2.49 5.20 1.92
C LYS A 202 -1.44 6.10 2.61
N LYS A 203 -1.88 7.11 3.38
CA LYS A 203 -1.03 8.10 4.05
C LYS A 203 -0.08 8.84 3.09
N GLU A 204 -0.57 9.08 1.87
CA GLU A 204 0.17 9.82 0.84
C GLU A 204 0.22 11.31 1.18
N ILE A 205 1.35 11.95 0.85
CA ILE A 205 1.52 13.40 1.01
C ILE A 205 0.99 14.10 -0.23
N PHE A 206 0.03 14.99 -0.04
CA PHE A 206 -0.49 15.90 -1.06
C PHE A 206 0.53 17.00 -1.34
N GLN A 207 1.01 17.03 -2.57
CA GLN A 207 1.90 18.04 -3.11
C GLN A 207 1.11 19.20 -3.72
N PHE A 208 1.79 20.32 -3.97
CA PHE A 208 1.18 21.52 -4.56
C PHE A 208 0.45 21.27 -5.89
N ASP A 209 1.01 20.41 -6.74
CA ASP A 209 0.47 20.07 -8.05
C ASP A 209 -0.94 19.46 -7.96
N PHE A 210 -1.22 18.70 -6.91
CA PHE A 210 -2.54 18.15 -6.62
C PHE A 210 -3.57 19.24 -6.32
N PHE A 211 -3.19 20.25 -5.54
CA PHE A 211 -4.07 21.39 -5.25
C PHE A 211 -4.28 22.27 -6.49
N GLN A 212 -3.25 22.43 -7.34
CA GLN A 212 -3.39 23.06 -8.65
C GLN A 212 -4.39 22.30 -9.53
N PHE A 213 -4.27 20.98 -9.61
CA PHE A 213 -5.21 20.12 -10.31
C PHE A 213 -6.65 20.33 -9.80
N LEU A 214 -6.88 20.31 -8.49
CA LEU A 214 -8.22 20.52 -7.93
C LEU A 214 -8.81 21.88 -8.31
N ASN A 215 -8.00 22.94 -8.25
CA ASN A 215 -8.42 24.26 -8.70
C ASN A 215 -8.80 24.26 -10.18
N ASN A 216 -7.96 23.68 -11.03
CA ASN A 216 -8.20 23.60 -12.47
C ASN A 216 -9.44 22.75 -12.80
N TRP A 217 -9.67 21.66 -12.07
CA TRP A 217 -10.86 20.84 -12.21
C TRP A 217 -12.13 21.62 -11.86
N ILE A 218 -12.12 22.39 -10.76
CA ILE A 218 -13.28 23.21 -10.36
C ILE A 218 -13.55 24.29 -11.40
N GLU A 219 -12.52 24.95 -11.93
CA GLU A 219 -12.68 25.93 -13.00
C GLU A 219 -13.31 25.28 -14.25
N LYS A 220 -12.74 24.18 -14.76
CA LYS A 220 -13.26 23.50 -15.96
C LYS A 220 -14.69 22.98 -15.75
N ARG A 221 -15.04 22.52 -14.54
CA ARG A 221 -16.43 22.17 -14.18
C ARG A 221 -17.36 23.38 -14.23
N ASN A 222 -16.95 24.51 -13.66
CA ASN A 222 -17.72 25.75 -13.68
C ASN A 222 -17.92 26.27 -15.11
N GLU A 223 -16.94 26.08 -15.99
CA GLU A 223 -17.05 26.42 -17.41
C GLU A 223 -18.13 25.61 -18.13
N ARG A 224 -18.22 24.30 -17.88
CA ARG A 224 -19.28 23.45 -18.44
C ARG A 224 -20.68 23.90 -18.01
N LEU A 225 -20.81 24.50 -16.83
CA LEU A 225 -22.08 25.06 -16.32
C LEU A 225 -22.43 26.43 -16.95
N LYS A 226 -21.51 27.09 -17.69
CA LYS A 226 -21.74 28.40 -18.32
C LYS A 226 -22.87 28.38 -19.35
N GLY A 227 -23.14 27.27 -20.03
CA GLY A 227 -24.15 27.14 -21.11
C GLY A 227 -25.63 27.37 -20.79
N LYS A 228 -26.00 27.90 -19.60
CA LYS A 228 -27.40 28.08 -19.15
C LYS A 228 -27.72 29.48 -18.56
N LYS A 229 -27.52 30.60 -19.27
CA LYS A 229 -27.92 32.01 -18.94
C LYS A 229 -26.96 32.85 -18.08
N GLU A 230 -26.69 34.12 -18.44
CA GLU A 230 -25.64 34.97 -17.85
C GLU A 230 -26.18 36.22 -17.13
N LYS A 231 -25.78 36.38 -15.86
CA LYS A 231 -25.33 37.63 -15.16
C LYS A 231 -25.41 37.50 -13.62
N GLU A 232 -26.25 36.62 -13.08
CA GLU A 232 -26.25 36.24 -11.65
C GLU A 232 -25.07 35.33 -11.25
N LYS A 233 -24.32 34.83 -12.24
CA LYS A 233 -23.38 33.72 -12.10
C LYS A 233 -22.05 34.00 -11.42
N GLU A 234 -21.55 35.24 -11.32
CA GLU A 234 -20.19 35.44 -10.77
C GLU A 234 -20.10 35.28 -9.25
N LYS A 235 -21.07 35.84 -8.52
CA LYS A 235 -21.16 35.62 -7.07
C LYS A 235 -21.48 34.16 -6.74
N GLU A 236 -22.41 33.55 -7.48
CA GLU A 236 -22.75 32.13 -7.33
C GLU A 236 -21.57 31.21 -7.68
N LYS A 237 -20.75 31.53 -8.70
CA LYS A 237 -19.52 30.79 -9.02
C LYS A 237 -18.52 30.84 -7.88
N GLY A 238 -18.30 32.01 -7.29
CA GLY A 238 -17.41 32.16 -6.14
C GLY A 238 -17.90 31.33 -4.94
N ILE A 239 -19.22 31.30 -4.72
CA ILE A 239 -19.85 30.49 -3.66
C ILE A 239 -19.71 28.99 -3.95
N GLU A 240 -20.00 28.54 -5.17
CA GLU A 240 -19.93 27.12 -5.55
C GLU A 240 -18.49 26.61 -5.55
N LYS A 241 -17.54 27.42 -6.03
CA LYS A 241 -16.10 27.12 -5.93
C LYS A 241 -15.70 26.92 -4.47
N LYS A 242 -16.07 27.84 -3.58
CA LYS A 242 -15.83 27.72 -2.13
C LYS A 242 -16.50 26.48 -1.54
N ARG A 243 -17.73 26.15 -1.96
CA ARG A 243 -18.47 24.98 -1.47
C ARG A 243 -17.81 23.67 -1.88
N LEU A 244 -17.41 23.53 -3.14
CA LEU A 244 -16.71 22.35 -3.65
C LEU A 244 -15.37 22.18 -2.95
N PHE A 245 -14.60 23.27 -2.85
CA PHE A 245 -13.35 23.27 -2.11
C PHE A 245 -13.54 22.88 -0.65
N HIS A 246 -14.52 23.47 0.05
CA HIS A 246 -14.83 23.10 1.43
C HIS A 246 -15.14 21.60 1.56
N SER A 247 -15.89 21.01 0.60
CA SER A 247 -16.16 19.58 0.61
C SER A 247 -14.91 18.72 0.43
N PHE A 248 -13.94 19.13 -0.39
CA PHE A 248 -12.66 18.45 -0.49
C PHE A 248 -11.77 18.72 0.74
N PHE A 249 -11.81 19.93 1.30
CA PHE A 249 -10.99 20.34 2.43
C PHE A 249 -11.29 19.60 3.70
N SER A 250 -12.58 19.36 3.97
CA SER A 250 -12.99 18.54 5.10
C SER A 250 -12.37 17.14 5.09
N LEU A 251 -11.85 16.69 3.94
CA LEU A 251 -11.17 15.42 3.83
C LEU A 251 -9.70 15.55 4.22
N PHE A 252 -8.96 16.59 3.83
CA PHE A 252 -7.50 16.61 4.04
C PHE A 252 -7.13 16.68 5.52
N ASP A 253 -6.28 15.74 5.93
CA ASP A 253 -5.55 15.86 7.19
C ASP A 253 -4.44 16.91 7.03
N LYS A 254 -4.28 17.80 8.02
CA LYS A 254 -3.12 18.70 8.12
C LYS A 254 -1.80 17.94 8.01
N ASP A 255 -1.78 16.68 8.44
CA ASP A 255 -0.59 15.84 8.42
C ASP A 255 -0.20 15.40 7.01
N SER A 256 -1.16 15.39 6.10
CA SER A 256 -1.01 14.92 4.71
C SER A 256 -0.48 15.98 3.74
N ILE A 257 -0.14 17.20 4.17
CA ILE A 257 0.28 18.29 3.27
C ILE A 257 1.79 18.51 3.32
N SER A 258 2.40 18.67 2.14
CA SER A 258 3.82 19.01 1.98
C SER A 258 4.17 20.35 2.64
N LYS A 259 5.16 20.33 3.53
CA LYS A 259 5.68 21.54 4.21
C LYS A 259 6.28 22.54 3.23
N GLN A 260 6.98 22.04 2.22
CA GLN A 260 7.71 22.86 1.23
C GLN A 260 6.76 23.65 0.33
N ASP A 261 5.51 23.19 0.21
CA ASP A 261 4.51 23.77 -0.68
C ASP A 261 3.55 24.72 0.03
N PHE A 262 3.63 24.85 1.37
CA PHE A 262 2.68 25.64 2.14
C PHE A 262 2.59 27.10 1.68
N ASP A 263 3.72 27.75 1.41
CA ASP A 263 3.72 29.14 0.93
C ASP A 263 3.05 29.28 -0.43
N LYS A 264 3.18 28.27 -1.29
CA LYS A 264 2.50 28.26 -2.58
C LYS A 264 1.00 28.09 -2.42
N LEU A 265 0.52 27.39 -1.37
CA LEU A 265 -0.91 27.25 -1.10
C LEU A 265 -1.58 28.59 -0.77
N LYS A 266 -0.83 29.56 -0.23
CA LYS A 266 -1.36 30.90 0.08
C LYS A 266 -1.83 31.68 -1.14
N GLN A 267 -1.38 31.30 -2.35
CA GLN A 267 -1.80 31.94 -3.60
C GLN A 267 -3.29 31.70 -3.92
N PHE A 268 -3.91 30.73 -3.24
CA PHE A 268 -5.25 30.28 -3.52
C PHE A 268 -6.24 30.93 -2.53
N ASP A 269 -7.03 31.89 -3.02
CA ASP A 269 -7.98 32.67 -2.21
C ASP A 269 -9.16 31.87 -1.63
N PHE A 270 -9.24 30.57 -1.94
CA PHE A 270 -10.32 29.68 -1.52
C PHE A 270 -10.00 28.85 -0.28
N PHE A 271 -8.76 28.84 0.21
CA PHE A 271 -8.43 28.17 1.47
C PHE A 271 -8.99 28.97 2.66
N PRO A 272 -9.67 28.31 3.61
CA PRO A 272 -10.06 28.96 4.86
C PRO A 272 -8.82 29.47 5.61
N LYS A 273 -8.89 30.68 6.16
CA LYS A 273 -7.78 31.24 6.97
C LYS A 273 -7.42 30.33 8.14
N SER A 274 -8.41 29.73 8.79
CA SER A 274 -8.21 28.76 9.89
C SER A 274 -7.34 27.58 9.44
N PHE A 275 -7.65 27.01 8.28
CA PHE A 275 -6.90 25.89 7.73
C PHE A 275 -5.45 26.25 7.38
N LEU A 276 -5.22 27.44 6.80
CA LEU A 276 -3.86 27.92 6.56
C LEU A 276 -3.08 28.10 7.87
N VAL A 277 -3.74 28.60 8.92
CA VAL A 277 -3.14 28.72 10.26
C VAL A 277 -2.80 27.35 10.84
N ASP A 278 -3.67 26.35 10.69
CA ASP A 278 -3.43 24.98 11.19
C ASP A 278 -2.20 24.35 10.52
N ILE A 279 -2.07 24.49 9.20
CA ILE A 279 -0.88 24.00 8.48
C ILE A 279 0.36 24.79 8.89
N GLN A 280 0.26 26.11 9.02
CA GLN A 280 1.39 26.96 9.45
C GLN A 280 1.91 26.53 10.83
N ASN A 281 1.00 26.30 11.78
CA ASN A 281 1.33 25.84 13.12
C ASN A 281 2.05 24.48 13.07
N LYS A 282 1.60 23.56 12.22
CA LYS A 282 2.27 22.27 12.00
C LYS A 282 3.68 22.45 11.43
N VAL A 283 3.84 23.28 10.38
CA VAL A 283 5.16 23.55 9.79
C VAL A 283 6.11 24.10 10.84
N ILE A 284 5.65 25.00 11.71
CA ILE A 284 6.44 25.52 12.82
C ILE A 284 6.82 24.42 13.81
N GLN A 285 5.85 23.60 14.27
CA GLN A 285 6.11 22.49 15.20
C GLN A 285 7.12 21.49 14.65
N ASP A 286 7.02 21.17 13.37
CA ASP A 286 7.92 20.23 12.75
C ASP A 286 9.34 20.79 12.57
N ASN A 287 9.47 22.09 12.24
CA ASN A 287 10.76 22.77 12.20
C ASN A 287 11.39 22.83 13.60
N GLN A 288 10.59 23.06 14.66
CA GLN A 288 11.06 23.03 16.04
C GLN A 288 11.63 21.66 16.41
N LYS A 289 10.92 20.57 16.09
CA LYS A 289 11.43 19.20 16.30
C LYS A 289 12.72 18.92 15.55
N GLU A 290 12.85 19.41 14.31
CA GLU A 290 14.08 19.25 13.53
C GLU A 290 15.26 20.00 14.17
N ILE A 291 15.01 21.21 14.69
CA ILE A 291 16.01 21.99 15.43
C ILE A 291 16.42 21.25 16.70
N GLU A 292 15.47 20.81 17.52
CA GLU A 292 15.75 20.06 18.76
C GLU A 292 16.57 18.78 18.50
N ASN A 293 16.29 18.07 17.40
CA ASN A 293 17.05 16.88 17.02
C ASN A 293 18.50 17.24 16.62
N LYS A 294 18.68 18.32 15.86
CA LYS A 294 20.03 18.80 15.48
C LYS A 294 20.81 19.29 16.69
N GLU A 295 20.16 19.97 17.64
CA GLU A 295 20.78 20.39 18.90
C GLU A 295 21.28 19.19 19.70
N LYS A 296 20.47 18.14 19.83
CA LYS A 296 20.89 16.88 20.48
C LYS A 296 22.08 16.24 19.77
N GLU A 297 22.07 16.17 18.44
CA GLU A 297 23.19 15.60 17.68
C GLU A 297 24.49 16.39 17.87
N ILE A 298 24.40 17.73 17.90
CA ILE A 298 25.54 18.62 18.19
C ILE A 298 26.02 18.41 19.62
N GLU A 299 25.12 18.33 20.60
CA GLU A 299 25.47 18.11 22.01
C GLU A 299 26.19 16.77 22.21
N GLU A 300 25.71 15.69 21.59
CA GLU A 300 26.37 14.38 21.62
C GLU A 300 27.75 14.41 20.97
N LYS A 301 27.88 15.05 19.80
CA LYS A 301 29.19 15.23 19.13
C LYS A 301 30.17 16.00 20.01
N TRP A 302 29.72 17.09 20.64
CA TRP A 302 30.56 17.92 21.50
C TRP A 302 30.99 17.17 22.77
N LYS A 303 30.07 16.43 23.42
CA LYS A 303 30.39 15.59 24.58
C LYS A 303 31.48 14.56 24.25
N LYS A 304 31.36 13.89 23.10
CA LYS A 304 32.35 12.91 22.65
C LYS A 304 33.72 13.55 22.38
N GLU A 305 33.74 14.70 21.70
CA GLU A 305 34.99 15.40 21.41
C GLU A 305 35.70 15.89 22.69
N VAL A 306 34.93 16.39 23.66
CA VAL A 306 35.46 16.77 24.98
C VAL A 306 36.02 15.55 25.72
N GLU A 307 35.33 14.41 25.69
CA GLU A 307 35.80 13.17 26.33
C GLU A 307 37.10 12.65 25.68
N ASP A 308 37.18 12.66 24.35
CA ASP A 308 38.39 12.24 23.61
C ASP A 308 39.58 13.16 23.92
N LYS A 309 39.37 14.49 23.95
CA LYS A 309 40.41 15.46 24.34
C LYS A 309 40.86 15.30 25.79
N ASN A 310 39.93 15.03 26.72
CA ASN A 310 40.27 14.79 28.11
C ASN A 310 41.12 13.51 28.26
N LYS A 311 40.78 12.43 27.57
CA LYS A 311 41.61 11.21 27.53
C LYS A 311 43.00 11.47 26.96
N GLU A 312 43.11 12.26 25.89
CA GLU A 312 44.41 12.63 25.32
C GLU A 312 45.26 13.42 26.31
N ILE A 313 44.65 14.36 27.05
CA ILE A 313 45.33 15.13 28.09
C ILE A 313 45.78 14.23 29.24
N GLU A 314 44.91 13.33 29.72
CA GLU A 314 45.25 12.36 30.77
C GLU A 314 46.41 11.45 30.38
N ASP A 315 46.41 10.93 29.14
CA ASP A 315 47.47 10.07 28.63
C ASP A 315 48.81 10.82 28.49
N LYS A 316 48.78 12.09 28.08
CA LYS A 316 49.96 12.96 28.07
C LYS A 316 50.50 13.20 29.47
N TRP A 317 49.62 13.50 30.42
CA TRP A 317 49.99 13.71 31.82
C TRP A 317 50.61 12.46 32.45
N LYS A 318 50.00 11.28 32.24
CA LYS A 318 50.54 10.00 32.74
C LYS A 318 51.94 9.72 32.20
N LYS A 319 52.18 9.91 30.90
CA LYS A 319 53.50 9.75 30.30
C LYS A 319 54.53 10.72 30.88
N GLU A 320 54.14 11.96 31.13
CA GLU A 320 55.05 12.95 31.68
C GLU A 320 55.41 12.65 33.15
N VAL A 321 54.45 12.16 33.93
CA VAL A 321 54.69 11.66 35.30
C VAL A 321 55.64 10.47 35.28
N GLU A 322 55.38 9.44 34.46
CA GLU A 322 56.28 8.27 34.33
C GLU A 322 57.70 8.66 33.93
N ASN A 323 57.86 9.63 33.01
CA ASN A 323 59.18 10.10 32.61
C ASN A 323 59.91 10.82 33.75
N LYS A 324 59.20 11.65 34.54
CA LYS A 324 59.78 12.33 35.71
C LYS A 324 60.13 11.33 36.82
N GLU A 325 59.31 10.30 37.03
CA GLU A 325 59.62 9.22 37.98
C GLU A 325 60.90 8.47 37.59
N LYS A 326 61.08 8.15 36.30
CA LYS A 326 62.33 7.54 35.79
C LYS A 326 63.54 8.44 35.98
N GLU A 327 63.43 9.74 35.67
CA GLU A 327 64.54 10.70 35.93
C GLU A 327 64.90 10.77 37.42
N ILE A 328 63.90 10.77 38.30
CA ILE A 328 64.14 10.77 39.75
C ILE A 328 64.83 9.48 40.17
N GLU A 329 64.40 8.33 39.64
CA GLU A 329 65.01 7.03 39.94
C GLU A 329 66.47 6.95 39.48
N GLU A 330 66.79 7.47 38.29
CA GLU A 330 68.17 7.58 37.79
C GLU A 330 69.02 8.50 38.68
N LYS A 331 68.52 9.69 39.03
CA LYS A 331 69.21 10.61 39.94
C LYS A 331 69.45 9.99 41.31
N ASN A 332 68.48 9.23 41.84
CA ASN A 332 68.64 8.53 43.12
C ASN A 332 69.73 7.45 43.03
N LYS A 333 69.79 6.69 41.93
CA LYS A 333 70.87 5.71 41.69
C LYS A 333 72.25 6.39 41.63
N GLU A 334 72.38 7.51 40.92
CA GLU A 334 73.64 8.27 40.90
C GLU A 334 74.06 8.77 42.28
N ILE A 335 73.10 9.24 43.09
CA ILE A 335 73.37 9.68 44.46
C ILE A 335 73.83 8.50 45.32
N GLU A 336 73.17 7.34 45.24
CA GLU A 336 73.57 6.13 45.96
C GLU A 336 74.98 5.66 45.57
N GLU A 337 75.32 5.67 44.29
CA GLU A 337 76.66 5.31 43.81
C GLU A 337 77.73 6.28 44.34
N LYS A 338 77.47 7.58 44.30
CA LYS A 338 78.35 8.59 44.89
C LYS A 338 78.55 8.37 46.39
N TRP A 339 77.47 8.10 47.12
CA TRP A 339 77.53 7.81 48.56
C TRP A 339 78.34 6.55 48.85
N LYS A 340 78.14 5.45 48.11
CA LYS A 340 78.92 4.21 48.26
C LYS A 340 80.40 4.46 48.06
N LYS A 341 80.77 5.21 47.02
CA LYS A 341 82.16 5.54 46.72
C LYS A 341 82.79 6.39 47.82
N GLU A 342 82.07 7.39 48.32
CA GLU A 342 82.55 8.26 49.41
C GLU A 342 82.72 7.49 50.73
N VAL A 343 81.84 6.53 51.01
CA VAL A 343 81.98 5.61 52.16
C VAL A 343 83.18 4.68 51.98
N GLU A 344 83.40 4.12 50.79
CA GLU A 344 84.60 3.30 50.49
C GLU A 344 85.89 4.10 50.66
N ASP A 345 85.95 5.32 50.13
CA ASP A 345 87.11 6.19 50.23
C ASP A 345 87.42 6.54 51.71
N LYS A 346 86.38 6.87 52.50
CA LYS A 346 86.54 7.10 53.96
C LYS A 346 86.98 5.84 54.70
N ASN A 347 86.45 4.67 54.35
CA ASN A 347 86.86 3.41 54.98
C ASN A 347 88.33 3.07 54.69
N LYS A 348 88.80 3.28 53.45
CA LYS A 348 90.23 3.16 53.11
C LYS A 348 91.09 4.12 53.91
N GLU A 349 90.68 5.37 54.03
CA GLU A 349 91.42 6.38 54.81
C GLU A 349 91.53 5.99 56.30
N ILE A 350 90.47 5.40 56.87
CA ILE A 350 90.47 4.85 58.23
C ILE A 350 91.41 3.65 58.35
N GLU A 351 91.40 2.72 57.38
CA GLU A 351 92.31 1.57 57.37
C GLU A 351 93.79 2.00 57.30
N ASP A 352 94.11 2.97 56.46
CA ASP A 352 95.48 3.47 56.29
C ASP A 352 95.96 4.17 57.57
N LYS A 353 95.13 5.01 58.20
CA LYS A 353 95.43 5.60 59.52
C LYS A 353 95.61 4.54 60.62
N ASN A 354 94.81 3.48 60.60
CA ASN A 354 94.95 2.38 61.56
C ASN A 354 96.22 1.54 61.35
N LYS A 355 96.73 1.44 60.11
CA LYS A 355 98.03 0.81 59.82
C LYS A 355 99.21 1.66 60.29
N GLU A 356 99.12 2.99 60.16
CA GLU A 356 100.14 3.91 60.66
C GLU A 356 100.26 3.88 62.18
N MET A 357 99.17 3.74 62.92
CA MET A 357 99.20 3.64 64.40
C MET A 357 99.74 2.31 64.96
N LYS A 358 99.96 1.29 64.11
CA LYS A 358 100.47 -0.04 64.51
C LYS A 358 101.96 -0.25 64.17
N LYS A 359 102.63 0.74 63.58
CA LYS A 359 104.09 0.80 63.43
C LYS A 359 104.68 1.67 64.54
#